data_AF-A0AAD6WSQ7-F1
#
_entry.id   AF-A0AAD6WSQ7-F1
#
_cell.length_a   1.000
_cell.length_b   1.000
_cell.length_c   1.000
_cell.angle_alpha   90.00
_cell.angle_beta   90.00
_cell.angle_gamma   90.00
#
_symmetry.space_group_name_H-M   'P 1'
#
loop_
_entity.id
_entity.type
_entity.pdbx_description
1 polymer ?
#
loop_
_entity_poly.entity_id
_entity_poly.type
_entity_poly.pdbx_seq_one_letter_code
_entity_poly.pdbx_strand_id
1 'polypeptide(L)'
;RYRQMPRFGSSTIRRFSTNASEMKKPGAPELEDLLQCAIPAFDGLFPPEHNERVMKLLYRMAEWHACAKLRMHTDPGTLTHFKKLTPEIGRLMRDFKNTTCAAYTTFELPRETAARGRRE
;
A
#
# COMPACT_ATOMS: atom_id res chain seq x y z
N ARG A 1 -5.73 -10.53 7.24
CA ARG A 1 -6.36 -9.24 7.63
C ARG A 1 -7.23 -8.70 6.50
N TYR A 2 -6.74 -8.45 5.27
CA TYR A 2 -7.59 -8.02 4.14
C TYR A 2 -8.86 -8.86 3.91
N ARG A 3 -8.77 -10.19 3.98
CA ARG A 3 -9.94 -11.09 3.83
C ARG A 3 -11.05 -10.90 4.86
N GLN A 4 -10.76 -10.24 5.98
CA GLN A 4 -11.71 -9.93 7.05
C GLN A 4 -12.42 -8.58 6.83
N MET A 5 -11.98 -7.79 5.84
CA MET A 5 -12.62 -6.50 5.56
C MET A 5 -14.04 -6.73 5.02
N PRO A 6 -15.04 -6.01 5.56
CA PRO A 6 -16.39 -6.07 5.02
C PRO A 6 -16.41 -5.49 3.61
N ARG A 7 -17.39 -5.92 2.81
CA ARG A 7 -17.66 -5.29 1.51
C ARG A 7 -18.17 -3.87 1.75
N PHE A 8 -17.78 -2.93 0.89
CA PHE A 8 -18.27 -1.56 0.93
C PHE A 8 -18.89 -1.18 -0.41
N GLY A 9 -20.15 -0.75 -0.38
CA GLY A 9 -20.96 -0.58 -1.60
C GLY A 9 -21.25 -1.90 -2.33
N SER A 10 -22.13 -1.87 -3.32
CA SER A 10 -22.42 -3.06 -4.14
C SER A 10 -21.27 -3.40 -5.11
N SER A 11 -20.41 -2.42 -5.42
CA SER A 11 -19.35 -2.54 -6.43
C SER A 11 -18.01 -1.86 -6.08
N THR A 12 -17.91 -1.15 -4.95
CA THR A 12 -16.74 -0.30 -4.63
C THR A 12 -15.59 -1.10 -4.03
N ILE A 13 -15.78 -1.78 -2.89
CA ILE A 13 -14.78 -2.65 -2.28
C ILE A 13 -15.31 -4.09 -2.31
N ARG A 14 -14.67 -4.92 -3.12
CA ARG A 14 -15.01 -6.35 -3.25
C ARG A 14 -14.35 -7.18 -2.16
N ARG A 15 -14.84 -8.40 -1.99
CA ARG A 15 -14.21 -9.36 -1.07
C ARG A 15 -12.82 -9.73 -1.58
N PHE A 16 -11.80 -9.54 -0.75
CA PHE A 16 -10.47 -10.06 -1.00
C PHE A 16 -10.48 -11.59 -0.83
N SER A 17 -10.54 -12.34 -1.94
CA SER A 17 -10.49 -13.81 -1.95
C SER A 17 -9.04 -14.32 -1.96
N THR A 18 -8.20 -13.71 -2.78
CA THR A 18 -6.78 -14.04 -2.92
C THR A 18 -5.97 -13.54 -1.73
N ASN A 19 -4.86 -14.21 -1.43
CA ASN A 19 -3.92 -13.73 -0.41
C ASN A 19 -3.18 -12.51 -0.97
N ALA A 20 -3.35 -11.35 -0.33
CA ALA A 20 -2.74 -10.10 -0.77
C ALA A 20 -1.20 -10.20 -0.85
N SER A 21 -0.56 -10.96 0.05
CA SER A 21 0.90 -11.13 0.03
C SER A 21 1.39 -12.00 -1.13
N GLU A 22 0.52 -12.81 -1.75
CA GLU A 22 0.88 -13.68 -2.88
C GLU A 22 0.59 -13.04 -4.24
N MET A 23 0.09 -11.81 -4.26
CA MET A 23 -0.22 -11.08 -5.48
C MET A 23 1.06 -10.55 -6.13
N LYS A 24 1.32 -10.96 -7.38
CA LYS A 24 2.53 -10.56 -8.11
C LYS A 24 2.32 -9.39 -9.08
N LYS A 25 1.15 -9.34 -9.72
CA LYS A 25 0.77 -8.32 -10.70
C LYS A 25 -0.70 -8.00 -10.49
N PRO A 26 -1.07 -7.37 -9.37
CA PRO A 26 -2.44 -6.93 -9.18
C PRO A 26 -2.83 -6.05 -10.36
N GLY A 27 -4.06 -6.24 -10.85
CA GLY A 27 -4.65 -5.26 -11.76
C GLY A 27 -4.75 -3.90 -11.06
N ALA A 28 -4.82 -2.81 -11.83
CA ALA A 28 -4.99 -1.47 -11.24
C ALA A 28 -6.18 -1.40 -10.25
N PRO A 29 -7.36 -1.99 -10.53
CA PRO A 29 -8.46 -2.00 -9.56
C PRO A 29 -8.15 -2.75 -8.26
N GLU A 30 -7.42 -3.85 -8.34
CA GLU A 30 -7.08 -4.66 -7.15
C GLU A 30 -6.04 -3.97 -6.28
N LEU A 31 -5.05 -3.32 -6.91
CA LEU A 31 -4.06 -2.51 -6.20
C LEU A 31 -4.72 -1.32 -5.49
N GLU A 32 -5.69 -0.71 -6.16
CA GLU A 32 -6.49 0.38 -5.61
C GLU A 32 -7.30 -0.06 -4.38
N ASP A 33 -8.03 -1.18 -4.46
CA ASP A 33 -8.82 -1.70 -3.34
C ASP A 33 -7.92 -2.06 -2.14
N LEU A 34 -6.74 -2.63 -2.40
CA LEU A 34 -5.73 -2.88 -1.36
C LEU A 34 -5.30 -1.59 -0.69
N LEU A 35 -4.98 -0.54 -1.45
CA LEU A 35 -4.54 0.73 -0.89
C LEU A 35 -5.64 1.41 -0.05
N GLN A 36 -6.89 1.38 -0.53
CA GLN A 36 -8.05 1.93 0.21
C GLN A 36 -8.28 1.19 1.54
N CYS A 37 -8.02 -0.10 1.60
CA CYS A 37 -8.20 -0.93 2.79
C CYS A 37 -6.92 -1.15 3.61
N ALA A 38 -5.82 -0.47 3.27
CA ALA A 38 -4.52 -0.77 3.85
C ALA A 38 -4.42 -0.38 5.33
N ILE A 39 -4.89 0.82 5.69
CA ILE A 39 -4.84 1.33 7.07
C ILE A 39 -5.35 0.29 8.09
N PRO A 40 -6.60 -0.21 8.02
CA PRO A 40 -7.08 -1.20 9.00
C PRO A 40 -6.42 -2.59 8.85
N ALA A 41 -5.87 -2.92 7.67
CA ALA A 41 -5.15 -4.17 7.46
C ALA A 41 -3.75 -4.17 8.13
N PHE A 42 -3.13 -2.99 8.25
CA PHE A 42 -1.79 -2.80 8.77
C PHE A 42 -1.76 -2.23 10.20
N ASP A 43 -2.85 -1.65 10.70
CA ASP A 43 -2.89 -1.06 12.03
C ASP A 43 -2.58 -2.07 13.15
N GLY A 44 -1.61 -1.76 14.00
CA GLY A 44 -1.13 -2.64 15.06
C GLY A 44 -0.47 -3.93 14.55
N LEU A 45 -0.12 -4.01 13.26
CA LEU A 45 0.59 -5.17 12.71
C LEU A 45 2.06 -5.21 13.16
N PHE A 46 2.65 -4.03 13.35
CA PHE A 46 4.05 -3.86 13.71
C PHE A 46 4.19 -3.35 15.15
N PRO A 47 5.38 -3.52 15.77
CA PRO A 47 5.73 -2.80 17.00
C PRO A 47 5.55 -1.29 16.83
N PRO A 48 5.27 -0.55 17.92
CA PRO A 48 4.86 0.86 17.85
C PRO A 48 5.76 1.74 16.97
N GLU A 49 7.08 1.59 17.06
CA GLU A 49 8.05 2.37 16.29
C GLU A 49 7.89 2.19 14.77
N HIS A 50 7.64 0.98 14.31
CA HIS A 50 7.49 0.67 12.89
C HIS A 50 6.05 0.89 12.42
N ASN A 51 5.07 0.65 13.30
CA ASN A 51 3.65 0.82 12.99
C ASN A 51 3.37 2.27 12.59
N GLU A 52 3.83 3.26 13.36
CA GLU A 52 3.60 4.66 13.04
C GLU A 52 4.17 5.06 11.68
N ARG A 53 5.39 4.60 11.35
CA ARG A 53 6.03 4.85 10.05
C ARG A 53 5.22 4.26 8.90
N VAL A 54 4.80 2.99 9.03
CA VAL A 54 4.00 2.30 8.01
C VAL A 54 2.64 2.97 7.84
N MET A 55 1.96 3.27 8.93
CA MET A 55 0.65 3.92 8.91
C MET A 55 0.72 5.32 8.28
N LYS A 56 1.75 6.10 8.60
CA LYS A 56 1.98 7.41 7.98
C LYS A 56 2.22 7.30 6.47
N LEU A 57 3.05 6.34 6.05
CA LEU A 57 3.31 6.09 4.63
C LEU A 57 2.04 5.68 3.88
N LEU A 58 1.28 4.71 4.42
CA LEU A 58 0.01 4.25 3.84
C LEU A 58 -1.01 5.39 3.72
N TYR A 59 -1.14 6.22 4.76
CA TYR A 59 -2.02 7.39 4.75
C TYR A 59 -1.66 8.37 3.62
N ARG A 60 -0.37 8.74 3.50
CA ARG A 60 0.08 9.67 2.45
C ARG A 60 -0.12 9.11 1.04
N MET A 61 0.13 7.81 0.84
CA MET A 61 -0.13 7.17 -0.45
C MET A 61 -1.64 7.15 -0.78
N ALA A 62 -2.49 6.85 0.20
CA ALA A 62 -3.94 6.87 0.03
C ALA A 62 -4.46 8.30 -0.25
N GLU A 63 -3.93 9.32 0.43
CA GLU A 63 -4.22 10.73 0.19
C GLU A 63 -3.89 11.13 -1.25
N TRP A 64 -2.67 10.85 -1.70
CA TRP A 64 -2.22 11.14 -3.06
C TRP A 64 -3.08 10.43 -4.10
N HIS A 65 -3.36 9.15 -3.88
CA HIS A 65 -4.20 8.35 -4.76
C HIS A 65 -5.64 8.87 -4.82
N ALA A 66 -6.23 9.25 -3.69
CA ALA A 66 -7.59 9.80 -3.64
C ALA A 66 -7.68 11.10 -4.46
N CYS A 67 -6.72 12.02 -4.29
CA CYS A 67 -6.66 13.25 -5.08
C CYS A 67 -6.52 12.96 -6.58
N ALA A 68 -5.70 11.96 -6.96
CA ALA A 68 -5.49 11.59 -8.35
C ALA A 68 -6.76 10.97 -8.96
N LYS A 69 -7.40 10.06 -8.23
CA LYS A 69 -8.64 9.37 -8.63
C LYS A 69 -9.79 10.36 -8.84
N LEU A 70 -9.93 11.34 -7.95
CA LEU A 70 -10.93 12.41 -8.07
C LEU A 70 -10.62 13.41 -9.20
N ARG A 71 -9.55 13.19 -9.96
CA ARG A 71 -9.08 14.06 -11.04
C ARG A 71 -8.86 15.51 -10.61
N MET A 72 -8.56 15.74 -9.33
CA MET A 72 -8.25 17.08 -8.81
C MET A 72 -6.83 17.54 -9.19
N HIS A 73 -6.13 16.81 -10.08
CA HIS A 73 -4.79 17.16 -10.54
C HIS A 73 -4.74 18.36 -11.49
N THR A 74 -5.87 19.02 -11.77
CA THR A 74 -5.95 20.24 -12.59
C THR A 74 -6.29 21.49 -11.76
N ASP A 75 -6.71 21.32 -10.50
CA ASP A 75 -7.03 22.42 -9.59
C ASP A 75 -5.73 23.05 -9.03
N PRO A 76 -5.55 24.39 -9.08
CA PRO A 76 -4.33 25.05 -8.60
C PRO A 76 -3.98 24.75 -7.12
N GLY A 77 -4.99 24.63 -6.26
CA GLY A 77 -4.81 24.30 -4.84
C GLY A 77 -4.27 22.88 -4.67
N THR A 78 -4.89 21.92 -5.34
CA THR A 78 -4.51 20.51 -5.28
C THR A 78 -3.17 20.25 -5.98
N LEU A 79 -2.86 20.95 -7.07
CA LEU A 79 -1.53 20.89 -7.70
C LEU A 79 -0.42 21.32 -6.74
N THR A 80 -0.66 22.37 -5.96
CA THR A 80 0.27 22.80 -4.91
C THR A 80 0.42 21.74 -3.83
N HIS A 81 -0.67 21.05 -3.49
CA HIS A 81 -0.66 19.91 -2.57
C HIS A 81 0.18 18.74 -3.11
N PHE A 82 -0.03 18.35 -4.37
CA PHE A 82 0.74 17.29 -5.04
C PHE A 82 2.25 17.56 -5.07
N LYS A 83 2.64 18.82 -5.30
CA LYS A 83 4.06 19.25 -5.28
C LYS A 83 4.72 19.05 -3.91
N LYS A 84 3.96 19.14 -2.82
CA LYS A 84 4.44 18.90 -1.45
C LYS A 84 4.37 17.41 -1.09
N LEU A 85 3.27 16.77 -1.43
CA LEU A 85 2.96 15.40 -1.03
C LEU A 85 3.86 14.36 -1.73
N THR A 86 4.16 14.56 -3.02
CA THR A 86 4.95 13.58 -3.79
C THR A 86 6.39 13.43 -3.24
N PRO A 87 7.14 14.51 -2.96
CA PRO A 87 8.42 14.39 -2.27
C PRO A 87 8.32 13.81 -0.86
N GLU A 88 7.27 14.12 -0.11
CA GLU A 88 7.03 13.57 1.23
C GLU A 88 6.85 12.05 1.19
N ILE A 89 6.03 11.53 0.26
CA ILE A 89 5.88 10.08 0.04
C ILE A 89 7.24 9.46 -0.28
N GLY A 90 8.02 10.07 -1.20
CA GLY A 90 9.36 9.58 -1.53
C GLY A 90 10.29 9.52 -0.31
N ARG A 91 10.22 10.51 0.59
CA ARG A 91 10.98 10.51 1.85
C ARG A 91 10.50 9.39 2.78
N LEU A 92 9.20 9.22 2.97
CA LEU A 92 8.62 8.18 3.81
C LEU A 92 8.92 6.77 3.29
N MET A 93 8.92 6.56 1.96
CA MET A 93 9.32 5.29 1.37
C MET A 93 10.80 4.97 1.64
N ARG A 94 11.69 5.97 1.55
CA ARG A 94 13.10 5.78 1.89
C ARG A 94 13.30 5.50 3.38
N ASP A 95 12.58 6.19 4.25
CA ASP A 95 12.60 5.93 5.71
C ASP A 95 12.10 4.52 6.03
N PHE A 96 10.96 4.11 5.46
CA PHE A 96 10.45 2.75 5.59
C PHE A 96 11.47 1.69 5.14
N LYS A 97 12.11 1.89 3.99
CA LYS A 97 13.15 0.98 3.49
C LYS A 97 14.36 0.91 4.42
N ASN A 98 14.88 2.06 4.83
CA ASN A 98 16.17 2.13 5.54
C ASN A 98 16.04 1.79 7.03
N THR A 99 14.85 1.96 7.61
CA THR A 99 14.61 1.73 9.04
C THR A 99 13.76 0.50 9.28
N THR A 100 12.54 0.47 8.71
CA THR A 100 11.63 -0.67 8.94
C THR A 100 12.12 -1.91 8.23
N CYS A 101 12.35 -1.90 6.90
CA CYS A 101 12.79 -3.11 6.21
C CYS A 101 14.16 -3.62 6.71
N ALA A 102 15.07 -2.72 7.11
CA ALA A 102 16.37 -3.11 7.66
C ALA A 102 16.27 -3.87 8.99
N ALA A 103 15.19 -3.65 9.76
CA ALA A 103 14.96 -4.34 11.03
C ALA A 103 14.34 -5.74 10.88
N TYR A 104 13.88 -6.12 9.69
CA TYR A 104 13.24 -7.42 9.45
C TYR A 104 14.00 -8.23 8.39
N THR A 105 14.42 -9.44 8.78
CA THR A 105 14.90 -10.43 7.81
C THR A 105 13.70 -11.03 7.07
N THR A 106 13.54 -10.67 5.80
CA THR A 106 12.47 -11.21 4.93
C THR A 106 13.03 -12.25 3.96
N PHE A 107 12.26 -13.30 3.69
CA PHE A 107 12.58 -14.32 2.71
C PHE A 107 11.56 -14.31 1.58
N GLU A 108 11.96 -14.83 0.42
CA GLU A 108 11.03 -15.09 -0.68
C GLU A 108 9.92 -16.04 -0.22
N LEU A 109 8.70 -15.78 -0.68
CA LEU A 109 7.57 -16.68 -0.49
C LEU A 109 7.83 -18.00 -1.24
N PRO A 110 7.29 -19.14 -0.80
CA PRO A 110 7.49 -20.44 -1.47
C PRO A 110 7.21 -20.40 -2.98
N ARG A 111 6.22 -19.61 -3.39
CA ARG A 111 5.86 -19.41 -4.79
C ARG A 111 6.90 -18.59 -5.57
N GLU A 112 7.53 -17.60 -4.92
CA GLU A 112 8.61 -16.80 -5.51
C GLU A 112 9.85 -17.67 -5.69
N THR A 113 10.23 -18.43 -4.66
CA THR A 113 11.31 -19.42 -4.72
C THR A 113 11.09 -20.44 -5.84
N ALA A 114 9.89 -21.02 -5.93
CA ALA A 114 9.54 -21.97 -6.98
C ALA A 114 9.53 -21.33 -8.38
N ALA A 115 9.23 -20.03 -8.49
CA ALA A 115 9.30 -19.32 -9.76
C ALA A 115 10.73 -18.99 -10.17
N ARG A 116 11.64 -18.76 -9.22
CA ARG A 116 13.08 -18.58 -9.47
C ARG A 116 13.70 -19.88 -9.97
N GLY A 117 13.45 -21.01 -9.30
CA GLY A 117 13.97 -22.32 -9.72
C GLY A 117 13.43 -22.84 -11.07
N ARG A 118 12.41 -22.20 -11.66
CA ARG A 118 11.97 -22.48 -13.05
C ARG A 118 12.68 -21.62 -14.10
N ARG A 119 13.42 -20.59 -13.69
CA ARG A 119 14.18 -19.67 -14.56
C ARG A 119 15.66 -20.00 -14.60
N GLU A 120 16.12 -20.75 -13.61
CA GLU A 120 17.43 -21.41 -13.56
C GLU A 120 17.36 -22.72 -14.36
#